data_AF-A0A7Y2TXH6-F1
#
_entry.id   AF-A0A7Y2TXH6-F1
#
_cell.length_a   1.000
_cell.length_b   1.000
_cell.length_c   1.000
_cell.angle_alpha   90.00
_cell.angle_beta   90.00
_cell.angle_gamma   90.00
#
_symmetry.space_group_name_H-M   'P 1'
#
loop_
_entity.id
_entity.type
_entity.pdbx_description
1 polymer ?
#
loop_
_entity_poly.entity_id
_entity_poly.type
_entity_poly.pdbx_seq_one_letter_code
_entity_poly.pdbx_strand_id
1 'polypeptide(L)'
;MSTAFFFLMQFAIIAYALVGGVFLAFSDFIMRSLALTGGHGGVEAMQVINREVFRWVFMALFLGMAAVSLIVAGYGAFGISGPAGTLIMMAGLVYLIGCFGVTVFFNVPMNEALAGMEMSSGTTRDYWLQTYVPRWTFWNSVRTFASAVSAALLLFGLLWMIQSQSQPV
;
A
#
# COMPACT_ATOMS: atom_id res chain seq x y z
N MET A 1 1.33 23.30 15.14
CA MET A 1 2.05 22.21 14.43
C MET A 1 3.39 22.75 13.96
N SER A 2 4.50 22.00 14.09
CA SER A 2 5.79 22.47 13.58
C SER A 2 5.84 22.42 12.06
N THR A 3 6.62 23.30 11.45
CA THR A 3 6.79 23.37 9.98
C THR A 3 7.31 22.05 9.40
N ALA A 4 8.23 21.37 10.10
CA ALA A 4 8.74 20.07 9.67
C ALA A 4 7.63 19.01 9.63
N PHE A 5 6.74 18.98 10.62
CA PHE A 5 5.65 18.02 10.67
C PHE A 5 4.58 18.28 9.62
N PHE A 6 4.34 19.56 9.29
CA PHE A 6 3.48 19.94 8.18
C PHE A 6 3.96 19.37 6.84
N PHE A 7 5.23 19.58 6.51
CA PHE A 7 5.83 19.04 5.28
C PHE A 7 5.87 17.51 5.29
N LEU A 8 6.11 16.88 6.45
CA LEU A 8 6.05 15.43 6.59
C LEU A 8 4.65 14.88 6.23
N MET A 9 3.57 15.52 6.70
CA MET A 9 2.22 15.09 6.35
C MET A 9 1.94 15.24 4.86
N GLN A 10 2.35 16.34 4.24
CA GLN A 10 2.18 16.56 2.80
C GLN A 10 2.92 15.50 1.98
N PHE A 11 4.18 15.22 2.35
CA PHE A 11 4.95 14.15 1.75
C PHE A 11 4.26 12.79 1.93
N ALA A 12 3.77 12.50 3.14
CA ALA A 12 3.06 11.25 3.44
C ALA A 12 1.81 11.06 2.58
N ILE A 13 1.02 12.12 2.35
CA ILE A 13 -0.16 12.09 1.47
C ILE A 13 0.24 11.66 0.06
N ILE A 14 1.28 12.30 -0.50
CA ILE A 14 1.77 12.00 -1.85
C ILE A 14 2.33 10.58 -1.90
N ALA A 15 3.11 10.17 -0.90
CA ALA A 15 3.68 8.84 -0.82
C ALA A 15 2.61 7.74 -0.75
N TYR A 16 1.58 7.91 0.08
CA TYR A 16 0.43 6.98 0.12
C TYR A 16 -0.28 6.89 -1.23
N ALA A 17 -0.50 8.02 -1.91
CA ALA A 17 -1.13 8.05 -3.23
C ALA A 17 -0.28 7.34 -4.29
N LEU A 18 1.04 7.57 -4.31
CA LEU A 18 1.97 6.90 -5.23
C LEU A 18 2.02 5.38 -5.00
N VAL A 19 2.13 4.96 -3.74
CA VAL A 19 2.10 3.54 -3.36
C VAL A 19 0.77 2.90 -3.77
N GLY A 20 -0.35 3.57 -3.49
CA GLY A 20 -1.68 3.13 -3.93
C GLY A 20 -1.81 3.03 -5.45
N GLY A 21 -1.23 3.97 -6.20
CA GLY A 21 -1.23 3.97 -7.66
C GLY A 21 -0.47 2.78 -8.26
N VAL A 22 0.67 2.39 -7.68
CA VAL A 22 1.39 1.18 -8.08
C VAL A 22 0.52 -0.06 -7.87
N PHE A 23 -0.11 -0.19 -6.68
CA PHE A 23 -1.01 -1.31 -6.44
C PHE A 23 -2.21 -1.30 -7.39
N LEU A 24 -2.79 -0.13 -7.68
CA LEU A 24 -3.89 -0.02 -8.63
C LEU A 24 -3.49 -0.55 -10.02
N ALA A 25 -2.34 -0.12 -10.54
CA ALA A 25 -1.83 -0.61 -11.83
C ALA A 25 -1.66 -2.13 -11.84
N PHE A 26 -1.14 -2.70 -10.73
CA PHE A 26 -1.02 -4.13 -10.57
C PHE A 26 -2.37 -4.85 -10.63
N SER A 27 -3.36 -4.35 -9.89
CA SER A 27 -4.69 -4.96 -9.82
C SER A 27 -5.50 -4.82 -11.09
N ASP A 28 -5.38 -3.69 -11.78
CA ASP A 28 -6.27 -3.33 -12.88
C ASP A 28 -5.89 -4.06 -14.19
N PHE A 29 -4.63 -3.89 -14.60
CA PHE A 29 -4.17 -4.38 -15.90
C PHE A 29 -2.91 -5.26 -15.85
N ILE A 30 -1.94 -5.05 -14.96
CA ILE A 30 -0.69 -5.84 -15.00
C ILE A 30 -0.96 -7.32 -14.71
N MET A 31 -1.65 -7.65 -13.62
CA MET A 31 -1.92 -9.06 -13.29
C MET A 31 -2.77 -9.74 -14.35
N ARG A 32 -3.71 -9.00 -14.96
CA ARG A 32 -4.52 -9.48 -16.09
C ARG A 32 -3.65 -9.77 -17.32
N SER A 33 -2.75 -8.86 -17.68
CA SER A 33 -1.82 -9.05 -18.79
C SER A 33 -0.89 -10.24 -18.56
N LEU A 34 -0.35 -10.40 -17.34
CA LEU A 34 0.48 -11.54 -16.98
C LEU A 34 -0.29 -12.86 -17.06
N ALA A 35 -1.56 -12.89 -16.66
CA ALA A 35 -2.41 -14.08 -16.75
C ALA A 35 -2.74 -14.49 -18.19
N LEU A 36 -2.84 -13.52 -19.11
CA LEU A 36 -3.09 -13.75 -20.54
C LEU A 36 -1.83 -14.08 -21.34
N THR A 37 -0.65 -13.92 -20.74
CA THR A 37 0.63 -14.23 -21.39
C THR A 37 0.78 -15.74 -21.54
N GLY A 38 1.01 -16.21 -22.77
CA GLY A 38 1.14 -17.64 -23.08
C GLY A 38 2.36 -18.30 -22.43
N GLY A 39 2.31 -19.64 -22.30
CA GLY A 39 3.40 -20.42 -21.71
C GLY A 39 3.60 -20.11 -20.21
N HIS A 40 4.85 -19.95 -19.79
CA HIS A 40 5.25 -19.61 -18.42
C HIS A 40 5.63 -18.13 -18.23
N GLY A 41 5.46 -17.29 -19.26
CA GLY A 41 5.95 -15.90 -19.24
C GLY A 41 5.35 -15.04 -18.12
N GLY A 42 4.07 -15.24 -17.78
CA GLY A 42 3.43 -14.55 -16.66
C GLY A 42 4.03 -14.89 -15.30
N VAL A 43 4.29 -16.18 -15.06
CA VAL A 43 4.91 -16.68 -13.82
C VAL A 43 6.35 -16.18 -13.71
N GLU A 44 7.11 -16.33 -14.79
CA GLU A 44 8.51 -15.89 -14.87
C GLU A 44 8.63 -14.40 -14.59
N ALA A 45 7.84 -13.56 -15.27
CA ALA A 45 7.84 -12.12 -15.05
C ALA A 45 7.47 -11.77 -13.61
N MET A 46 6.48 -12.43 -13.02
CA MET A 46 6.10 -12.17 -11.63
C MET A 46 7.20 -12.57 -10.64
N GLN A 47 7.89 -13.70 -10.85
CA GLN A 47 9.03 -14.09 -10.02
C GLN A 47 10.19 -13.09 -10.13
N VAL A 48 10.46 -12.55 -11.32
CA VAL A 48 11.46 -11.49 -11.53
C VAL A 48 11.04 -10.21 -10.82
N ILE A 49 9.79 -9.76 -11.00
CA ILE A 49 9.22 -8.58 -10.33
C ILE A 49 9.36 -8.69 -8.81
N ASN A 50 9.02 -9.86 -8.24
CA ASN A 50 9.10 -10.10 -6.80
C ASN A 50 10.53 -9.97 -6.24
N ARG A 51 11.57 -10.23 -7.05
CA ARG A 51 12.97 -10.02 -6.66
C ARG A 51 13.40 -8.56 -6.83
N GLU A 52 13.04 -7.95 -7.96
CA GLU A 52 13.49 -6.60 -8.28
C GLU A 52 12.83 -5.53 -7.41
N VAL A 53 11.59 -5.75 -6.96
CA VAL A 53 10.82 -4.75 -6.17
C VAL A 53 11.57 -4.20 -4.96
N PHE A 54 12.46 -4.97 -4.33
CA PHE A 54 13.25 -4.56 -3.16
C PHE A 54 14.31 -3.49 -3.46
N ARG A 55 14.69 -3.29 -4.72
CA ARG A 55 15.79 -2.40 -5.13
C ARG A 55 15.32 -0.99 -5.52
N TRP A 56 14.01 -0.77 -5.53
CA TRP A 56 13.42 0.43 -6.12
C TRP A 56 12.78 1.35 -5.08
N VAL A 57 12.56 2.60 -5.52
CA VAL A 57 11.94 3.69 -4.75
C VAL A 57 10.62 3.26 -4.09
N PHE A 58 9.86 2.39 -4.76
CA PHE A 58 8.62 1.83 -4.20
C PHE A 58 8.83 1.18 -2.82
N MET A 59 9.88 0.36 -2.65
CA MET A 59 10.12 -0.34 -1.38
C MET A 59 10.51 0.63 -0.28
N ALA A 60 11.32 1.64 -0.60
CA ALA A 60 11.67 2.71 0.33
C ALA A 60 10.44 3.50 0.78
N LEU A 61 9.54 3.85 -0.15
CA LEU A 61 8.27 4.50 0.18
C LEU A 61 7.37 3.57 1.00
N PHE A 62 7.21 2.31 0.61
CA PHE A 62 6.32 1.36 1.28
C PHE A 62 6.73 1.11 2.76
N LEU A 63 8.00 0.76 3.00
CA LEU A 63 8.50 0.53 4.36
C LEU A 63 8.64 1.84 5.15
N GLY A 64 9.17 2.89 4.53
CA GLY A 64 9.31 4.19 5.16
C GLY A 64 7.96 4.74 5.62
N MET A 65 6.94 4.58 4.79
CA MET A 65 5.59 4.99 5.14
C MET A 65 4.98 4.18 6.26
N ALA A 66 5.31 2.89 6.44
CA ALA A 66 4.87 2.15 7.62
C ALA A 66 5.39 2.78 8.92
N ALA A 67 6.66 3.18 8.97
CA ALA A 67 7.23 3.88 10.12
C ALA A 67 6.58 5.28 10.32
N VAL A 68 6.39 6.04 9.24
CA VAL A 68 5.71 7.34 9.30
C VAL A 68 4.26 7.18 9.75
N SER A 69 3.55 6.14 9.32
CA SER A 69 2.17 5.86 9.73
C SER A 69 2.03 5.64 11.22
N LEU A 70 3.02 5.02 11.88
CA LEU A 70 3.04 4.88 13.35
C LEU A 70 3.11 6.25 14.03
N ILE A 71 3.99 7.12 13.53
CA ILE A 71 4.15 8.48 14.06
C ILE A 71 2.87 9.29 13.84
N VAL A 72 2.30 9.22 12.63
CA VAL A 72 1.05 9.89 12.25
C VAL A 72 -0.10 9.39 13.14
N ALA A 73 -0.21 8.08 13.36
CA ALA A 73 -1.23 7.50 14.22
C ALA A 73 -1.12 8.00 15.66
N GLY A 74 0.08 7.93 16.24
CA GLY A 74 0.35 8.39 17.61
C GLY A 74 0.11 9.89 17.77
N TYR A 75 0.55 10.70 16.81
CA TYR A 75 0.33 12.14 16.85
C TYR A 75 -1.16 12.51 16.72
N GLY A 76 -1.91 11.83 15.85
CA GLY A 76 -3.35 12.02 15.75
C GLY A 76 -4.09 11.65 17.04
N ALA A 77 -3.65 10.59 17.72
CA ALA A 77 -4.27 10.11 18.96
C ALA A 77 -3.98 11.00 20.18
N PHE A 78 -2.74 11.47 20.33
CA PHE A 78 -2.28 12.13 21.56
C PHE A 78 -1.96 13.62 21.38
N GLY A 79 -1.71 14.08 20.15
CA GLY A 79 -1.27 15.44 19.85
C GLY A 79 -2.37 16.38 19.35
N ILE A 80 -3.51 15.85 18.90
CA ILE A 80 -4.62 16.65 18.37
C ILE A 80 -5.94 16.13 18.92
N SER A 81 -6.72 17.01 19.55
CA SER A 81 -8.08 16.70 19.98
C SER A 81 -9.10 16.95 18.87
N GLY A 82 -10.21 16.20 18.91
CA GLY A 82 -11.35 16.40 18.01
C GLY A 82 -11.21 15.74 16.63
N PRO A 83 -12.08 16.10 15.66
CA PRO A 83 -12.22 15.37 14.40
C PRO A 83 -10.93 15.26 13.57
N ALA A 84 -10.10 16.31 13.56
CA ALA A 84 -8.83 16.30 12.85
C ALA A 84 -7.86 15.24 13.38
N GLY A 85 -7.77 15.10 14.72
CA GLY A 85 -6.94 14.09 15.36
C GLY A 85 -7.39 12.67 15.01
N THR A 86 -8.70 12.43 15.06
CA THR A 86 -9.29 11.14 14.66
C THR A 86 -8.98 10.79 13.21
N LEU A 87 -9.14 11.73 12.26
CA LEU A 87 -8.85 11.49 10.84
C LEU A 87 -7.36 11.16 10.61
N ILE A 88 -6.46 11.93 11.23
CA ILE A 88 -5.01 11.73 11.13
C ILE A 88 -4.62 10.38 11.74
N MET A 89 -5.19 10.03 12.91
CA MET A 89 -4.97 8.74 13.56
C MET A 89 -5.39 7.59 12.64
N MET A 90 -6.61 7.66 12.11
CA MET A 90 -7.17 6.64 11.23
C MET A 90 -6.37 6.50 9.94
N ALA A 91 -5.82 7.59 9.39
CA ALA A 91 -4.96 7.52 8.21
C ALA A 91 -3.74 6.62 8.44
N GLY A 92 -3.07 6.75 9.60
CA GLY A 92 -1.94 5.88 9.95
C GLY A 92 -2.36 4.43 10.17
N LEU A 93 -3.46 4.19 10.90
CA LEU A 93 -3.95 2.84 11.19
C LEU A 93 -4.41 2.09 9.94
N VAL A 94 -5.11 2.76 9.02
CA VAL A 94 -5.58 2.15 7.77
C VAL A 94 -4.39 1.73 6.91
N TYR A 95 -3.34 2.53 6.82
CA TYR A 95 -2.12 2.15 6.09
C TYR A 95 -1.44 0.94 6.75
N LEU A 96 -1.23 0.99 8.06
CA LEU A 96 -0.55 -0.08 8.80
C LEU A 96 -1.27 -1.42 8.70
N ILE A 97 -2.61 -1.42 8.83
CA ILE A 97 -3.39 -2.65 8.84
C ILE A 97 -3.70 -3.08 7.41
N GLY A 98 -4.28 -2.19 6.61
CA GLY A 98 -4.84 -2.50 5.29
C GLY A 98 -3.82 -2.54 4.16
N CYS A 99 -2.69 -1.85 4.29
CA CYS A 99 -1.62 -1.88 3.29
C CYS A 99 -0.44 -2.75 3.76
N PHE A 100 0.20 -2.36 4.86
CA PHE A 100 1.40 -3.05 5.36
C PHE A 100 1.07 -4.45 5.91
N GLY A 101 0.09 -4.55 6.81
CA GLY A 101 -0.36 -5.81 7.39
C GLY A 101 -0.83 -6.80 6.33
N VAL A 102 -1.68 -6.36 5.40
CA VAL A 102 -2.13 -7.20 4.26
C VAL A 102 -0.95 -7.70 3.42
N THR A 103 0.07 -6.85 3.20
CA THR A 103 1.27 -7.27 2.49
C THR A 103 2.00 -8.39 3.22
N VAL A 104 2.24 -8.23 4.52
CA VAL A 104 2.99 -9.20 5.33
C VAL A 104 2.25 -10.53 5.47
N PHE A 105 0.93 -10.51 5.66
CA PHE A 105 0.17 -11.73 5.95
C PHE A 105 -0.40 -12.44 4.72
N PHE A 106 -0.57 -11.76 3.59
CA PHE A 106 -1.16 -12.35 2.39
C PHE A 106 -0.23 -12.30 1.18
N ASN A 107 0.23 -11.12 0.77
CA ASN A 107 0.98 -11.00 -0.48
C ASN A 107 2.39 -11.58 -0.40
N VAL A 108 3.13 -11.33 0.68
CA VAL A 108 4.50 -11.86 0.86
C VAL A 108 4.51 -13.40 0.89
N PRO A 109 3.68 -14.09 1.69
CA PRO A 109 3.64 -15.56 1.68
C PRO A 109 3.29 -16.14 0.31
N MET A 110 2.38 -15.51 -0.43
CA MET A 110 2.06 -15.94 -1.79
C MET A 110 3.24 -15.75 -2.74
N ASN A 111 3.93 -14.61 -2.66
CA ASN A 111 5.11 -14.31 -3.46
C ASN A 111 6.24 -15.33 -3.21
N GLU A 112 6.48 -15.68 -1.96
CA GLU A 112 7.48 -16.68 -1.56
C GLU A 112 7.09 -18.09 -2.03
N ALA A 113 5.82 -18.46 -1.89
CA ALA A 113 5.31 -19.73 -2.41
C ALA A 113 5.52 -19.85 -3.92
N LEU A 114 5.17 -18.80 -4.69
CA LEU A 114 5.39 -18.79 -6.14
C LEU A 114 6.88 -18.82 -6.50
N ALA A 115 7.75 -18.16 -5.73
CA ALA A 115 9.19 -18.15 -5.97
C ALA A 115 9.85 -19.53 -5.82
N GLY A 116 9.29 -20.39 -4.97
CA GLY A 116 9.76 -21.77 -4.78
C GLY A 116 9.25 -22.77 -5.82
N MET A 117 8.34 -22.37 -6.71
CA MET A 117 7.75 -23.26 -7.72
C MET A 117 8.55 -23.30 -9.01
N GLU A 118 8.64 -24.49 -9.62
CA GLU A 118 9.30 -24.70 -10.91
C GLU A 118 8.42 -24.16 -12.05
N MET A 119 8.99 -23.30 -12.90
CA MET A 119 8.23 -22.44 -13.81
C MET A 119 7.45 -23.20 -14.90
N SER A 120 7.95 -24.34 -15.36
CA SER A 120 7.39 -25.05 -16.52
C SER A 120 6.43 -26.18 -16.18
N SER A 121 6.25 -26.51 -14.89
CA SER A 121 5.34 -27.55 -14.46
C SER A 121 3.86 -27.17 -14.60
N GLY A 122 3.03 -28.17 -14.90
CA GLY A 122 1.57 -28.02 -14.92
C GLY A 122 1.00 -27.57 -13.57
N THR A 123 1.59 -28.04 -12.46
CA THR A 123 1.19 -27.64 -11.09
C THR A 123 1.38 -26.14 -10.86
N THR A 124 2.49 -25.55 -11.29
CA THR A 124 2.72 -24.10 -11.17
C THR A 124 1.72 -23.31 -12.01
N ARG A 125 1.39 -23.80 -13.21
CA ARG A 125 0.38 -23.16 -14.06
C ARG A 125 -1.01 -23.18 -13.42
N ASP A 126 -1.41 -24.29 -12.83
CA ASP A 126 -2.69 -24.41 -12.13
C ASP A 126 -2.73 -23.52 -10.90
N TYR A 127 -1.68 -23.52 -10.07
CA TYR A 127 -1.56 -22.60 -8.94
C TYR A 127 -1.63 -21.15 -9.38
N TRP A 128 -0.91 -20.78 -10.45
CA TRP A 128 -0.87 -19.42 -10.99
C TRP A 128 -2.27 -18.93 -11.37
N LEU A 129 -2.97 -19.68 -12.22
CA LEU A 129 -4.26 -19.25 -12.78
C LEU A 129 -5.41 -19.36 -11.78
N GLN A 130 -5.45 -20.44 -11.00
CA GLN A 130 -6.60 -20.74 -10.13
C GLN A 130 -6.48 -20.11 -8.74
N THR A 131 -5.25 -19.90 -8.25
CA THR A 131 -5.02 -19.43 -6.88
C THR A 131 -4.28 -18.10 -6.84
N TYR A 132 -3.09 -18.02 -7.44
CA TYR A 132 -2.22 -16.87 -7.28
C TYR A 132 -2.83 -15.60 -7.88
N VAL A 133 -3.10 -15.57 -9.18
CA VAL A 133 -3.63 -14.38 -9.87
C VAL A 133 -4.89 -13.84 -9.19
N PRO A 134 -5.98 -14.61 -8.99
CA PRO A 134 -7.21 -14.07 -8.43
C PRO A 134 -7.04 -13.60 -6.98
N ARG A 135 -6.41 -14.41 -6.12
CA ARG A 135 -6.28 -14.10 -4.69
C ARG A 135 -5.24 -13.00 -4.43
N TRP A 136 -4.13 -13.01 -5.14
CA TRP A 136 -3.10 -11.98 -5.02
C TRP A 136 -3.65 -10.64 -5.48
N THR A 137 -4.38 -10.62 -6.60
CA THR A 137 -5.03 -9.41 -7.13
C THR A 137 -6.07 -8.86 -6.17
N PHE A 138 -6.89 -9.72 -5.56
CA PHE A 138 -7.85 -9.30 -4.54
C PHE A 138 -7.16 -8.59 -3.36
N TRP A 139 -6.17 -9.23 -2.74
CA TRP A 139 -5.45 -8.63 -1.61
C TRP A 139 -4.66 -7.38 -2.03
N ASN A 140 -4.14 -7.36 -3.26
CA ASN A 140 -3.50 -6.17 -3.80
C ASN A 140 -4.50 -4.99 -3.96
N SER A 141 -5.74 -5.25 -4.38
CA SER A 141 -6.79 -4.23 -4.43
C SER A 141 -7.17 -3.71 -3.04
N VAL A 142 -7.14 -4.56 -2.00
CA VAL A 142 -7.30 -4.11 -0.61
C VAL A 142 -6.19 -3.12 -0.23
N ARG A 143 -4.92 -3.40 -0.61
CA ARG A 143 -3.80 -2.49 -0.37
C ARG A 143 -3.95 -1.16 -1.13
N THR A 144 -4.43 -1.21 -2.37
CA THR A 144 -4.77 -0.01 -3.15
C THR A 144 -5.77 0.86 -2.41
N PHE A 145 -6.90 0.27 -2.00
CA PHE A 145 -7.96 0.99 -1.31
C PHE A 145 -7.49 1.55 0.04
N ALA A 146 -6.77 0.76 0.83
CA ALA A 146 -6.22 1.20 2.10
C ALA A 146 -5.25 2.38 1.93
N SER A 147 -4.37 2.34 0.92
CA SER A 147 -3.42 3.43 0.64
C SER A 147 -4.15 4.70 0.19
N ALA A 148 -5.15 4.58 -0.69
CA ALA A 148 -5.95 5.71 -1.16
C ALA A 148 -6.78 6.35 -0.02
N VAL A 149 -7.41 5.52 0.82
CA VAL A 149 -8.17 5.98 2.00
C VAL A 149 -7.22 6.65 2.99
N SER A 150 -6.02 6.11 3.21
CA SER A 150 -5.03 6.73 4.10
C SER A 150 -4.59 8.11 3.59
N ALA A 151 -4.36 8.25 2.28
CA ALA A 151 -4.05 9.53 1.66
C ALA A 151 -5.21 10.54 1.83
N ALA A 152 -6.45 10.12 1.58
CA ALA A 152 -7.63 10.95 1.72
C ALA A 152 -7.86 11.39 3.17
N LEU A 153 -7.81 10.46 4.13
CA LEU A 153 -7.96 10.74 5.56
C LEU A 153 -6.91 11.72 6.05
N LEU A 154 -5.65 11.55 5.64
CA LEU A 154 -4.57 12.45 6.04
C LEU A 154 -4.72 13.84 5.40
N LEU A 155 -5.13 13.91 4.13
CA LEU A 155 -5.43 15.17 3.45
C LEU A 155 -6.57 15.92 4.15
N PHE A 156 -7.71 15.28 4.40
CA PHE A 156 -8.84 15.90 5.06
C PHE A 156 -8.55 16.25 6.51
N GLY A 157 -7.84 15.39 7.24
CA GLY A 157 -7.41 15.66 8.62
C GLY A 157 -6.49 16.89 8.70
N LEU A 158 -5.56 17.02 7.77
CA LEU A 158 -4.67 18.18 7.68
C LEU A 158 -5.44 19.46 7.33
N LEU A 159 -6.32 19.42 6.32
CA LEU A 159 -7.14 20.57 5.93
C LEU A 159 -8.05 21.04 7.06
N TRP A 160 -8.71 20.11 7.76
CA TRP A 160 -9.55 20.41 8.91
C TRP A 160 -8.76 21.09 10.02
N MET A 161 -7.57 20.55 10.32
CA MET A 161 -6.68 21.12 11.34
C MET A 161 -6.29 22.57 11.02
N ILE A 162 -5.97 22.87 9.76
CA ILE A 162 -5.61 24.23 9.33
C ILE A 162 -6.82 25.17 9.46
N GLN A 163 -8.00 24.73 8.99
CA GLN A 163 -9.22 25.54 9.08
C GLN A 163 -9.58 25.87 10.52
N SER A 164 -9.49 24.90 11.44
CA SER A 164 -9.78 25.13 12.87
C SER A 164 -8.82 26.12 13.54
N GLN A 165 -7.60 26.30 13.01
CA GLN A 165 -6.64 27.29 13.52
C GLN A 165 -6.87 28.69 12.95
N SER A 166 -7.53 28.79 11.79
CA SER A 166 -7.77 30.05 11.08
C SER A 166 -9.08 30.76 11.45
N GLN A 167 -9.99 30.09 12.15
CA GLN A 167 -11.24 30.70 12.63
C GLN A 167 -10.96 31.48 13.92
N PRO A 168 -11.12 32.82 13.96
CA PRO A 168 -11.02 33.57 15.20
C PRO A 168 -12.20 33.23 16.12
N VAL A 169 -11.91 33.12 17.42
CA VAL A 169 -12.92 32.98 18.50
C VAL A 169 -13.80 34.22 18.57
#